data_AF-A0A7Y1XQQ9-F1
#
_entry.id   AF-A0A7Y1XQQ9-F1
#
_cell.length_a   1.000
_cell.length_b   1.000
_cell.length_c   1.000
_cell.angle_alpha   90.00
_cell.angle_beta   90.00
_cell.angle_gamma   90.00
#
_symmetry.space_group_name_H-M   'P 1'
#
loop_
_entity.id
_entity.type
_entity.pdbx_description
1 polymer ?
#
loop_
_entity_poly.entity_id
_entity_poly.type
_entity_poly.pdbx_seq_one_letter_code
_entity_poly.pdbx_strand_id
1 'polypeptide(L)'
;MNSRPSWVSDAVFYQIFPDRFAQSEELAKPANLEPWDSEPTIHGYKGGDLLGIAEHLDYLADLGITAIYLNPIFRSASNHRYHTHDFYEVDPLLGGNDAFQQLLKACHDRGI
;
A
#
# COMPACT_ATOMS: atom_id res chain seq x y z
N MET A 1 8.68 8.36 -30.31
CA MET A 1 9.21 7.05 -29.89
C MET A 1 9.25 7.06 -28.37
N ASN A 2 8.47 6.20 -27.70
CA ASN A 2 8.47 6.11 -26.24
C ASN A 2 9.79 5.50 -25.76
N SER A 3 10.68 6.32 -25.22
CA SER A 3 11.80 5.81 -24.41
C SER A 3 11.28 5.44 -23.03
N ARG A 4 11.66 4.25 -22.54
CA ARG A 4 11.41 3.85 -21.14
C ARG A 4 12.17 4.80 -20.20
N PRO A 5 11.61 5.20 -19.05
CA PRO A 5 12.35 5.95 -18.05
C PRO A 5 13.63 5.21 -17.65
N SER A 6 14.75 5.93 -17.62
CA SER A 6 16.08 5.34 -17.39
C SER A 6 16.18 4.65 -16.03
N TRP A 7 15.62 5.27 -14.98
CA TRP A 7 15.67 4.77 -13.60
C TRP A 7 15.15 3.34 -13.44
N VAL A 8 14.21 2.91 -14.29
CA VAL A 8 13.61 1.56 -14.21
C VAL A 8 14.65 0.46 -14.45
N SER A 9 15.74 0.75 -15.16
CA SER A 9 16.80 -0.24 -15.41
C SER A 9 17.58 -0.62 -14.16
N ASP A 10 17.67 0.31 -13.22
CA ASP A 10 18.44 0.15 -11.99
C ASP A 10 17.52 -0.16 -10.81
N ALA A 11 16.21 -0.20 -11.04
CA ALA A 11 15.22 -0.36 -9.99
C ALA A 11 15.04 -1.82 -9.56
N VAL A 12 15.00 -2.04 -8.25
CA VAL A 12 14.54 -3.29 -7.65
C VAL A 12 13.14 -3.04 -7.09
N PHE A 13 12.15 -3.73 -7.66
CA PHE A 13 10.74 -3.57 -7.29
C PHE A 13 10.34 -4.50 -6.14
N TYR A 14 9.57 -3.98 -5.19
CA TYR A 14 8.84 -4.76 -4.19
C TYR A 14 7.32 -4.61 -4.44
N GLN A 15 6.62 -5.72 -4.64
CA GLN A 15 5.16 -5.69 -4.77
C GLN A 15 4.50 -5.76 -3.39
N ILE A 16 3.57 -4.84 -3.11
CA ILE A 16 2.82 -4.81 -1.86
C ILE A 16 1.32 -4.92 -2.14
N PHE A 17 0.68 -5.85 -1.43
CA PHE A 17 -0.77 -5.92 -1.28
C PHE A 17 -1.18 -5.21 0.02
N PRO A 18 -1.72 -3.97 -0.03
CA PRO A 18 -1.78 -3.08 1.15
C PRO A 18 -2.56 -3.64 2.33
N ASP A 19 -3.68 -4.32 2.09
CA ASP A 19 -4.53 -4.88 3.17
C ASP A 19 -3.78 -5.92 4.04
N ARG A 20 -2.62 -6.42 3.60
CA ARG A 20 -1.90 -7.56 4.21
C ARG A 20 -0.45 -7.29 4.58
N PHE A 21 0.06 -6.08 4.33
CA PHE A 21 1.47 -5.81 4.56
C PHE A 21 1.77 -5.42 6.01
N ALA A 22 1.13 -4.35 6.48
CA ALA A 22 1.26 -3.84 7.84
C ALA A 22 0.04 -3.01 8.21
N GLN A 23 -0.30 -2.98 9.50
CA GLN A 23 -1.35 -2.14 10.08
C GLN A 23 -0.72 -1.01 10.89
N SER A 24 -1.16 0.22 10.68
CA SER A 24 -0.85 1.33 11.58
C SER A 24 -1.85 1.40 12.74
N GLU A 25 -1.39 1.91 13.88
CA GLU A 25 -2.25 2.27 15.01
C GLU A 25 -2.92 3.64 14.82
N GLU A 26 -2.40 4.47 13.91
CA GLU A 26 -2.91 5.83 13.65
C GLU A 26 -4.27 5.85 12.93
N LEU A 27 -4.56 4.82 12.13
CA LEU A 27 -5.81 4.75 11.38
C LEU A 27 -6.86 3.90 12.11
N ALA A 28 -7.98 4.52 12.48
CA ALA A 28 -9.09 3.81 13.09
C ALA A 28 -9.61 2.68 12.19
N LYS A 29 -9.72 1.47 12.76
CA LYS A 29 -10.13 0.25 12.05
C LYS A 29 -11.58 -0.11 12.30
N PRO A 30 -12.30 -0.64 11.30
CA PRO A 30 -13.63 -1.19 11.52
C PRO A 30 -13.55 -2.46 12.38
N ALA A 31 -14.61 -2.76 13.13
CA ALA A 31 -14.60 -3.89 14.06
C ALA A 31 -14.68 -5.28 13.37
N ASN A 32 -15.07 -5.32 12.10
CA ASN A 32 -15.33 -6.56 11.34
C ASN A 32 -14.13 -7.02 10.50
N LEU A 33 -12.90 -6.79 10.97
CA LEU A 33 -11.70 -7.33 10.35
C LEU A 33 -11.50 -8.79 10.73
N GLU A 34 -10.91 -9.56 9.83
CA GLU A 34 -10.39 -10.88 10.16
C GLU A 34 -9.15 -10.74 11.05
N PRO A 35 -8.92 -11.69 11.98
CA PRO A 35 -7.67 -11.74 12.72
C PRO A 35 -6.46 -11.73 11.77
N TRP A 36 -5.43 -10.94 12.11
CA TRP A 36 -4.25 -10.76 11.24
C TRP A 36 -3.64 -12.11 10.81
N ASP A 37 -3.41 -12.99 11.79
CA ASP A 37 -2.74 -14.28 11.58
C ASP A 37 -3.63 -15.41 11.04
N SER A 38 -4.94 -15.17 10.83
CA SER A 38 -5.80 -16.21 10.25
C SER A 38 -5.53 -16.38 8.75
N GLU A 39 -5.93 -17.52 8.18
CA GLU A 39 -5.89 -17.66 6.72
C GLU A 39 -6.77 -16.58 6.05
N PRO A 40 -6.32 -16.01 4.91
CA PRO A 40 -7.10 -15.00 4.21
C PRO A 40 -8.29 -15.63 3.49
N THR A 41 -9.46 -14.99 3.58
CA THR A 41 -10.61 -15.34 2.76
C THR A 41 -10.75 -14.43 1.54
N ILE A 42 -11.63 -14.80 0.61
CA ILE A 42 -11.90 -14.03 -0.61
C ILE A 42 -12.45 -12.63 -0.28
N HIS A 43 -13.23 -12.49 0.80
CA HIS A 43 -13.94 -11.24 1.13
C HIS A 43 -13.45 -10.58 2.42
N GLY A 44 -12.66 -11.28 3.22
CA GLY A 44 -12.13 -10.78 4.48
C GLY A 44 -11.16 -9.64 4.31
N TYR A 45 -11.23 -8.66 5.20
CA TYR A 45 -10.23 -7.59 5.32
C TYR A 45 -9.32 -7.91 6.49
N LYS A 46 -8.01 -7.74 6.29
CA LYS A 46 -7.04 -7.84 7.39
C LYS A 46 -6.68 -6.48 7.94
N GLY A 47 -7.01 -5.38 7.26
CA GLY A 47 -6.90 -4.04 7.83
C GLY A 47 -5.53 -3.38 7.69
N GLY A 48 -4.63 -3.93 6.86
CA GLY A 48 -3.41 -3.21 6.49
C GLY A 48 -3.71 -1.93 5.71
N ASP A 49 -2.79 -0.96 5.79
CA ASP A 49 -2.98 0.40 5.29
C ASP A 49 -1.67 1.05 4.84
N LEU A 50 -1.77 2.26 4.25
CA LEU A 50 -0.60 2.95 3.68
C LEU A 50 0.35 3.54 4.74
N LEU A 51 -0.16 3.88 5.93
CA LEU A 51 0.69 4.36 7.01
C LEU A 51 1.51 3.21 7.61
N GLY A 52 0.93 2.02 7.73
CA GLY A 52 1.66 0.80 8.09
C GLY A 52 2.77 0.48 7.08
N ILE A 53 2.54 0.70 5.77
CA ILE A 53 3.64 0.60 4.79
C ILE A 53 4.72 1.65 5.09
N ALA A 54 4.34 2.89 5.37
CA ALA A 54 5.27 3.98 5.66
C ALA A 54 6.16 3.70 6.90
N GLU A 55 5.59 3.12 7.95
CA GLU A 55 6.27 2.70 9.19
C GLU A 55 7.34 1.61 8.93
N HIS A 56 7.19 0.82 7.87
CA HIS A 56 8.07 -0.28 7.51
C HIS A 56 9.04 0.04 6.34
N LEU A 57 9.14 1.30 5.90
CA LEU A 57 10.04 1.67 4.81
C LEU A 57 11.53 1.50 5.14
N ASP A 58 11.91 1.58 6.42
CA ASP A 58 13.31 1.34 6.82
C ASP A 58 13.73 -0.12 6.59
N TYR A 59 12.82 -1.07 6.83
CA TYR A 59 13.02 -2.48 6.47
C TYR A 59 13.19 -2.66 4.95
N LEU A 60 12.37 -1.96 4.16
CA LEU A 60 12.45 -2.05 2.70
C LEU A 60 13.75 -1.43 2.18
N ALA A 61 14.15 -0.28 2.71
CA ALA A 61 15.41 0.36 2.37
C ALA A 61 16.62 -0.54 2.70
N ASP A 62 16.63 -1.18 3.88
CA ASP A 62 17.70 -2.12 4.29
C ASP A 62 17.78 -3.35 3.39
N LEU A 63 16.62 -3.87 2.93
CA LEU A 63 16.55 -4.95 1.96
C LEU A 63 17.05 -4.53 0.56
N GLY A 64 17.17 -3.23 0.29
CA GLY A 64 17.76 -2.67 -0.93
C GLY A 64 16.78 -2.44 -2.09
N ILE A 65 15.48 -2.36 -1.80
CA ILE A 65 14.48 -2.02 -2.83
C ILE A 65 14.42 -0.51 -3.06
N THR A 66 14.12 -0.16 -4.31
CA THR A 66 14.18 1.22 -4.82
C THR A 66 12.92 1.62 -5.59
N ALA A 67 11.89 0.76 -5.56
CA ALA A 67 10.59 1.03 -6.13
C ALA A 67 9.54 0.12 -5.48
N ILE A 68 8.38 0.67 -5.15
CA ILE A 68 7.22 -0.08 -4.66
C ILE A 68 6.15 -0.16 -5.74
N TYR A 69 5.65 -1.37 -6.00
CA TYR A 69 4.47 -1.61 -6.81
C TYR A 69 3.29 -1.99 -5.93
N LEU A 70 2.31 -1.09 -5.81
CA LEU A 70 1.09 -1.36 -5.05
C LEU A 70 0.06 -2.07 -5.93
N ASN A 71 -0.62 -3.08 -5.37
CA ASN A 71 -1.95 -3.48 -5.85
C ASN A 71 -2.93 -2.28 -5.78
N PRO A 72 -4.12 -2.35 -6.42
CA PRO A 72 -5.05 -1.22 -6.46
C PRO A 72 -5.35 -0.63 -5.07
N ILE A 73 -5.30 0.69 -4.98
CA ILE A 73 -5.53 1.43 -3.72
C ILE A 73 -6.76 2.33 -3.77
N PHE A 74 -7.39 2.48 -4.93
CA PHE A 74 -8.55 3.33 -5.09
C PHE A 74 -9.78 2.75 -4.41
N ARG A 75 -10.73 3.63 -4.07
CA ARG A 75 -11.94 3.30 -3.32
C ARG A 75 -12.68 2.14 -3.95
N SER A 76 -12.96 1.10 -3.17
CA SER A 76 -13.65 -0.11 -3.63
C SER A 76 -14.40 -0.81 -2.49
N ALA A 77 -15.43 -1.57 -2.83
CA ALA A 77 -16.13 -2.45 -1.90
C ALA A 77 -15.50 -3.85 -1.76
N SER A 78 -14.22 -4.00 -2.14
CA SER A 78 -13.49 -5.27 -2.11
C SER A 78 -12.10 -5.12 -1.48
N ASN A 79 -11.61 -6.15 -0.79
CA ASN A 79 -10.27 -6.16 -0.18
C ASN A 79 -9.14 -5.99 -1.20
N HIS A 80 -9.32 -6.54 -2.40
CA HIS A 80 -8.37 -6.50 -3.52
C HIS A 80 -8.49 -5.24 -4.38
N ARG A 81 -9.58 -4.48 -4.23
CA ARG A 81 -9.82 -3.15 -4.82
C ARG A 81 -9.80 -3.05 -6.35
N TYR A 82 -9.90 -4.17 -7.05
CA TYR A 82 -10.04 -4.20 -8.52
C TYR A 82 -11.44 -3.77 -9.01
N HIS A 83 -12.43 -3.72 -8.11
CA HIS A 83 -13.77 -3.18 -8.41
C HIS A 83 -13.83 -1.70 -8.02
N THR A 84 -13.11 -0.84 -8.74
CA THR A 84 -12.99 0.58 -8.41
C THR A 84 -14.33 1.29 -8.48
N HIS A 85 -14.67 2.01 -7.41
CA HIS A 85 -15.83 2.88 -7.34
C HIS A 85 -15.48 4.33 -7.73
N ASP A 86 -14.33 4.83 -7.26
CA ASP A 86 -13.84 6.17 -7.57
C ASP A 86 -12.32 6.13 -7.77
N PHE A 87 -11.84 6.57 -8.93
CA PHE A 87 -10.42 6.61 -9.27
C PHE A 87 -9.69 7.85 -8.73
N TYR A 88 -10.41 8.83 -8.17
CA TYR A 88 -9.83 10.06 -7.60
C TYR A 88 -9.66 10.00 -6.07
N GLU A 89 -10.15 8.92 -5.45
CA GLU A 89 -10.11 8.72 -4.01
C GLU A 89 -9.41 7.41 -3.67
N VAL A 90 -8.31 7.48 -2.93
CA VAL A 90 -7.72 6.32 -2.26
C VAL A 90 -8.71 5.79 -1.21
N ASP A 91 -8.82 4.48 -1.13
CA ASP A 91 -9.77 3.81 -0.25
C ASP A 91 -9.63 4.27 1.21
N PRO A 92 -10.71 4.71 1.88
CA PRO A 92 -10.62 5.19 3.26
C PRO A 92 -10.07 4.17 4.26
N LEU A 93 -10.23 2.86 4.01
CA LEU A 93 -9.63 1.83 4.88
C LEU A 93 -8.10 1.77 4.76
N LEU A 94 -7.53 2.33 3.69
CA LEU A 94 -6.09 2.49 3.50
C LEU A 94 -5.56 3.85 4.01
N GLY A 95 -6.43 4.73 4.50
CA GLY A 95 -6.09 6.05 5.02
C GLY A 95 -6.33 7.21 4.06
N GLY A 96 -6.89 6.94 2.87
CA GLY A 96 -7.26 7.99 1.92
C GLY A 96 -6.07 8.71 1.27
N ASN A 97 -6.38 9.83 0.61
CA ASN A 97 -5.39 10.57 -0.19
C ASN A 97 -4.26 11.14 0.68
N ASP A 98 -4.54 11.50 1.93
CA ASP A 98 -3.54 12.05 2.85
C ASP A 98 -2.50 11.00 3.24
N ALA A 99 -2.92 9.76 3.55
CA ALA A 99 -1.99 8.67 3.83
C ALA A 99 -1.13 8.33 2.60
N PHE A 100 -1.70 8.41 1.39
CA PHE A 100 -0.93 8.21 0.16
C PHE A 100 0.14 9.30 -0.04
N GLN A 101 -0.18 10.58 0.22
CA GLN A 101 0.81 11.66 0.14
C GLN A 101 1.95 11.47 1.16
N GLN A 102 1.63 11.02 2.37
CA GLN A 102 2.63 10.73 3.40
C GLN A 102 3.54 9.58 2.99
N LEU A 103 2.98 8.46 2.51
CA LEU A 103 3.74 7.32 2.00
C LEU A 103 4.65 7.76 0.84
N LEU A 104 4.12 8.49 -0.14
CA LEU A 104 4.88 8.96 -1.30
C LEU A 104 6.08 9.81 -0.88
N LYS A 105 5.87 10.75 0.05
CA LYS A 105 6.97 11.57 0.58
C LYS A 105 8.01 10.69 1.28
N ALA A 106 7.57 9.77 2.13
CA ALA A 106 8.46 8.92 2.92
C ALA A 106 9.28 7.95 2.05
N CYS A 107 8.72 7.47 0.93
CA CYS A 107 9.44 6.69 -0.08
C CYS A 107 10.54 7.51 -0.74
N HIS A 108 10.20 8.69 -1.27
CA HIS A 108 11.17 9.54 -1.97
C HIS A 108 12.30 10.02 -1.05
N ASP A 109 12.01 10.29 0.23
CA ASP A 109 13.04 10.63 1.22
C ASP A 109 14.07 9.49 1.43
N ARG A 110 13.72 8.25 1.06
CA ARG A 110 14.57 7.05 1.13
C ARG A 110 15.10 6.58 -0.22
N GLY A 111 14.80 7.29 -1.31
CA GLY A 111 15.18 6.88 -2.66
C GLY A 111 14.40 5.67 -3.19
N ILE A 112 13.18 5.45 -2.68
CA ILE A 112 12.21 4.43 -3.12
C ILE A 112 11.15 5.06 -4.01
#